data_AF-A0A1E7H622-F1
#
_entry.id   AF-A0A1E7H622-F1
#
_cell.length_a   1.000
_cell.length_b   1.000
_cell.length_c   1.000
_cell.angle_alpha   90.00
_cell.angle_beta   90.00
_cell.angle_gamma   90.00
#
_symmetry.space_group_name_H-M   'P 1'
#
loop_
_entity.id
_entity.type
_entity.pdbx_description
1 polymer ?
#
loop_
_entity_poly.entity_id
_entity_poly.type
_entity_poly.pdbx_seq_one_letter_code
_entity_poly.pdbx_strand_id
1 'polypeptide(L)'
;MVAERIRRKVSTLDCGFPVTASIGINCAERPEGLVPQALIAGADEALYAAKRNGRNRCEVASKPAVNFPDLSFIYPFKQAAATA
;
A
#
# COMPACT_ATOMS: atom_id res chain seq x y z
N MET A 1 -0.42 -12.40 -7.45
CA MET A 1 -0.44 -10.93 -7.63
C MET A 1 0.20 -10.54 -8.97
N VAL A 2 -0.31 -9.52 -9.68
CA VAL A 2 0.26 -9.08 -10.97
C VAL A 2 1.69 -8.56 -10.83
N ALA A 3 1.98 -7.78 -9.79
CA ALA A 3 3.32 -7.27 -9.51
C ALA A 3 4.36 -8.40 -9.40
N GLU A 4 4.05 -9.48 -8.68
CA GLU A 4 4.97 -10.62 -8.53
C GLU A 4 5.23 -11.35 -9.85
N ARG A 5 4.24 -11.40 -10.75
CA ARG A 5 4.43 -11.96 -12.11
C ARG A 5 5.40 -11.10 -12.92
N ILE A 6 5.29 -9.76 -12.82
CA ILE A 6 6.19 -8.82 -13.48
C ILE A 6 7.61 -8.97 -12.91
N ARG A 7 7.75 -8.95 -11.58
CA ARG A 7 9.06 -9.09 -10.90
C ARG A 7 9.80 -10.36 -11.36
N ARG A 8 9.11 -11.51 -11.40
CA ARG A 8 9.68 -12.78 -11.85
C ARG A 8 10.11 -12.73 -13.31
N LYS A 9 9.25 -12.22 -14.20
CA LYS A 9 9.59 -12.08 -15.62
C LYS A 9 10.81 -11.19 -15.84
N VAL A 10 10.90 -10.05 -15.14
CA VAL A 10 12.07 -9.17 -15.19
C VAL A 10 13.33 -9.89 -14.74
N SER A 11 13.26 -10.65 -13.63
CA SER A 11 14.42 -11.38 -13.10
C SER A 11 14.95 -12.49 -13.99
N THR A 12 14.20 -12.91 -15.01
CA THR A 12 14.58 -13.96 -15.97
C THR A 12 14.96 -13.41 -17.34
N LEU A 13 14.99 -12.08 -17.52
CA LEU A 13 15.40 -11.49 -18.79
C LEU A 13 16.92 -11.64 -18.97
N ASP A 14 17.32 -12.05 -20.16
CA ASP A 14 18.73 -11.98 -20.56
C ASP A 14 19.05 -10.56 -21.03
N CYS A 15 19.68 -9.79 -20.16
CA CYS A 15 20.12 -8.43 -20.43
C CYS A 15 21.66 -8.32 -20.52
N GLY A 16 22.38 -9.44 -20.61
CA GLY A 16 23.85 -9.49 -20.50
C GLY A 16 24.39 -9.34 -19.08
N PHE A 17 23.55 -9.01 -18.10
CA PHE A 17 23.82 -9.02 -16.67
C PHE A 17 22.52 -9.18 -15.87
N PRO A 18 22.57 -9.64 -14.59
CA PRO A 18 21.36 -9.83 -13.79
C PRO A 18 20.62 -8.51 -13.52
N VAL A 19 19.36 -8.42 -13.98
CA VAL A 19 18.48 -7.28 -13.73
C VAL A 19 17.29 -7.72 -12.87
N THR A 20 16.92 -6.91 -11.87
CA THR A 20 15.73 -7.15 -11.04
C THR A 20 14.94 -5.87 -10.82
N ALA A 21 13.67 -6.00 -10.43
CA ALA A 21 12.81 -4.87 -10.11
C ALA A 21 12.34 -4.93 -8.65
N SER A 22 12.26 -3.76 -8.00
CA SER A 22 11.51 -3.58 -6.75
C SER A 22 10.20 -2.90 -7.11
N ILE A 23 9.08 -3.35 -6.54
CA ILE A 23 7.75 -2.87 -6.95
C ILE A 23 6.95 -2.46 -5.71
N GLY A 24 6.49 -1.21 -5.68
CA GLY A 24 5.53 -0.72 -4.70
C GLY A 24 4.11 -0.80 -5.25
N ILE A 25 3.16 -1.23 -4.43
CA ILE A 25 1.75 -1.33 -4.81
C ILE A 25 0.89 -0.54 -3.85
N ASN A 26 -0.03 0.27 -4.37
CA ASN A 26 -1.11 0.88 -3.60
C ASN A 26 -2.44 0.64 -4.31
N CYS A 27 -3.52 0.53 -3.55
CA CYS A 27 -4.86 0.27 -4.05
C CYS A 27 -5.84 1.24 -3.39
N ALA A 28 -6.69 1.88 -4.20
CA ALA A 28 -7.77 2.71 -3.69
C ALA A 28 -8.90 1.81 -3.18
N GLU A 29 -9.24 1.91 -1.90
CA GLU A 29 -10.35 1.13 -1.30
C GLU A 29 -11.72 1.74 -1.60
N ARG A 30 -11.80 3.07 -1.71
CA ARG A 30 -13.03 3.81 -2.03
C ARG A 30 -12.74 4.90 -3.06
N PRO A 31 -13.51 4.98 -4.15
CA PRO A 31 -13.34 6.03 -5.15
C PRO A 31 -13.68 7.43 -4.60
N GLU A 32 -14.60 7.48 -3.63
CA GLU A 32 -15.05 8.72 -3.00
C GLU A 32 -13.91 9.35 -2.19
N GLY A 33 -13.53 10.58 -2.54
CA GLY A 33 -12.40 11.27 -1.92
C GLY A 33 -11.03 10.77 -2.35
N LEU A 34 -10.94 9.98 -3.43
CA LEU A 34 -9.66 9.58 -4.00
C LEU A 34 -8.88 10.81 -4.49
N VAL A 35 -7.72 11.03 -3.90
CA VAL A 35 -6.72 11.97 -4.42
C VAL A 35 -5.70 11.16 -5.21
N PRO A 36 -5.66 11.26 -6.55
CA PRO A 36 -4.74 10.45 -7.38
C PRO A 36 -3.28 10.57 -6.96
N GLN A 37 -2.85 11.76 -6.54
CA GLN A 37 -1.51 12.01 -6.03
C GLN A 37 -1.22 11.21 -4.76
N ALA A 38 -2.20 11.03 -3.87
CA ALA A 38 -2.04 10.21 -2.67
C ALA A 38 -1.93 8.72 -3.00
N LEU A 39 -2.65 8.25 -4.04
CA LEU A 39 -2.53 6.87 -4.51
C LEU A 39 -1.11 6.60 -5.03
N ILE A 40 -0.56 7.50 -5.83
CA ILE A 40 0.82 7.41 -6.35
C ILE A 40 1.83 7.51 -5.21
N ALA A 41 1.68 8.48 -4.30
CA ALA A 41 2.58 8.66 -3.16
C ALA A 41 2.68 7.39 -2.29
N GLY A 42 1.55 6.77 -1.95
CA GLY A 42 1.57 5.52 -1.19
C GLY A 42 2.23 4.35 -1.95
N ALA A 43 2.10 4.31 -3.29
CA ALA A 43 2.80 3.31 -4.09
C ALA A 43 4.33 3.56 -4.09
N ASP A 44 4.75 4.82 -4.13
CA ASP A 44 6.16 5.19 -4.04
C ASP A 44 6.77 4.89 -2.66
N GLU A 45 6.03 5.16 -1.58
CA GLU A 45 6.43 4.76 -0.23
C GLU A 45 6.66 3.25 -0.11
N ALA A 46 5.75 2.44 -0.67
CA ALA A 46 5.89 1.00 -0.73
C ALA A 46 7.11 0.59 -1.59
N LEU A 47 7.36 1.27 -2.72
CA LEU A 47 8.55 1.03 -3.55
C LEU A 47 9.83 1.30 -2.76
N TYR A 48 9.86 2.39 -2.00
CA TYR A 48 10.98 2.71 -1.14
C TYR A 48 11.16 1.70 0.00
N ALA A 49 10.07 1.20 0.60
CA ALA A 49 10.15 0.09 1.54
C ALA A 49 10.77 -1.15 0.90
N ALA A 50 10.36 -1.51 -0.32
CA ALA A 50 10.92 -2.66 -1.05
C ALA A 50 12.44 -2.50 -1.29
N LYS A 51 12.87 -1.28 -1.65
CA LYS A 51 14.29 -0.95 -1.82
C LYS A 51 15.08 -1.07 -0.51
N ARG A 52 14.54 -0.54 0.60
CA ARG A 52 15.17 -0.61 1.93
C ARG A 52 15.23 -2.04 2.48
N ASN A 53 14.23 -2.85 2.19
CA ASN A 53 14.12 -4.24 2.64
C ASN A 53 14.91 -5.25 1.77
N GLY A 54 15.90 -4.78 0.99
CA GLY A 54 16.80 -5.66 0.23
C GLY A 54 16.47 -5.80 -1.26
N ARG A 55 15.57 -4.98 -1.82
CA ARG A 55 15.22 -4.94 -3.26
C ARG A 55 14.62 -6.27 -3.74
N ASN A 56 14.46 -6.42 -5.07
CA ASN A 56 13.93 -7.60 -5.76
C ASN A 56 12.69 -8.22 -5.06
N ARG A 57 11.75 -7.36 -4.67
CA ARG A 57 10.53 -7.75 -3.96
C ARG A 57 9.38 -6.79 -4.24
N CYS A 58 8.20 -7.22 -3.87
CA CYS A 58 6.99 -6.42 -3.88
C CYS A 58 6.65 -6.01 -2.44
N GLU A 59 6.26 -4.76 -2.22
CA GLU A 59 5.69 -4.29 -0.95
C GLU A 59 4.35 -3.62 -1.25
N VAL A 60 3.41 -3.73 -0.31
CA VAL A 60 2.08 -3.12 -0.42
C VAL A 60 1.99 -1.96 0.56
N ALA A 61 1.48 -0.83 0.09
CA ALA A 61 1.21 0.34 0.92
C ALA A 61 0.31 -0.07 2.08
N SER A 62 0.81 0.12 3.29
CA SER A 62 0.03 -0.08 4.49
C SER A 62 -0.71 1.21 4.76
N LYS A 63 -2.05 1.19 4.73
CA LYS A 63 -2.82 2.32 5.26
C LYS A 63 -2.48 2.43 6.74
N PRO A 64 -2.07 3.59 7.27
CA PRO A 64 -1.93 3.74 8.70
C PRO A 64 -3.29 3.40 9.31
N ALA A 65 -3.30 2.40 10.20
CA ALA A 65 -4.48 2.13 11.00
C ALA A 65 -4.78 3.43 11.76
N VAL A 66 -5.84 4.12 11.39
CA VAL A 66 -6.27 5.32 12.11
C VAL A 66 -6.80 4.81 13.43
N ASN A 67 -5.94 4.78 14.45
CA ASN A 67 -6.36 4.47 15.80
C ASN A 67 -7.04 5.74 16.33
N PHE A 68 -8.35 5.81 16.17
CA PHE A 68 -9.11 6.87 16.81
C PHE A 68 -8.96 6.66 18.32
N PRO A 69 -8.37 7.62 19.08
CA PRO A 69 -8.39 7.51 20.52
C PRO A 69 -9.85 7.35 20.96
N ASP A 70 -10.09 6.53 21.99
CA ASP A 70 -11.42 6.41 22.55
C ASP A 70 -11.83 7.76 23.14
N LEU A 71 -12.63 8.52 22.38
CA LEU A 71 -13.18 9.80 22.79
C LEU A 71 -14.54 9.64 23.50
N SER A 72 -14.91 8.42 23.93
CA SER A 72 -16.14 8.15 24.70
C SER A 72 -16.24 9.02 25.95
N PHE A 73 -15.10 9.42 26.53
CA PHE A 73 -15.03 10.33 27.67
C PHE A 73 -15.46 11.77 27.34
N ILE A 74 -15.33 12.20 26.08
CA ILE A 74 -15.65 13.57 25.63
C ILE A 74 -16.99 13.62 24.88
N TYR A 75 -17.38 12.53 24.21
CA TYR A 75 -18.62 12.42 23.43
C TYR A 75 -19.46 11.22 23.87
N PRO A 76 -20.39 11.38 24.83
CA PRO A 76 -21.18 10.27 25.37
C PRO A 76 -22.24 9.69 24.40
N PHE A 77 -22.32 10.15 23.14
CA PHE A 77 -23.49 9.92 22.27
C PHE A 77 -23.36 8.82 21.20
N LYS A 78 -22.36 7.93 21.26
CA LYS A 78 -22.29 6.79 20.30
C LYS A 78 -22.82 5.48 20.89
N GLN A 79 -24.14 5.42 21.08
CA GLN A 79 -24.86 4.14 21.22
C GLN A 79 -26.25 4.23 20.56
N ALA A 80 -26.29 4.51 19.25
CA ALA A 80 -27.52 4.41 18.45
C ALA A 80 -27.21 4.36 16.94
N ALA A 81 -26.46 3.35 16.49
CA ALA A 81 -26.37 3.02 15.05
C ALA A 81 -25.83 1.59 14.87
N ALA A 82 -26.43 0.63 15.55
CA ALA A 82 -26.23 -0.80 15.34
C ALA A 82 -27.54 -1.53 15.64
N THR A 83 -28.61 -1.15 14.94
CA THR A 83 -29.88 -1.87 14.82
C THR A 83 -30.76 -1.15 13.81
N ALA A 84 -30.57 -1.48 12.53
CA ALA A 84 -31.57 -1.39 11.47
C ALA A 84 -31.07 -2.23 10.29
#